data_AF-A0A537FCG4-F1
#
_entry.id   AF-A0A537FCG4-F1
#
_cell.length_a   1.000
_cell.length_b   1.000
_cell.length_c   1.000
_cell.angle_alpha   90.00
_cell.angle_beta   90.00
_cell.angle_gamma   90.00
#
_symmetry.space_group_name_H-M   'P 1'
#
loop_
_entity.id
_entity.type
_entity.pdbx_description
1 polymer ?
#
loop_
_entity_poly.entity_id
_entity_poly.type
_entity_poly.pdbx_seq_one_letter_code
_entity_poly.pdbx_strand_id
1 'polypeptide(L)'
;MLSIVIVIIVLSVGTEGIVLLEGWSYVDAFYFISLIATTQGPARNPATDAGKLFAAIMAFISVGAVLSAAAFLFGPLVGTLLKDGFDYLEKEELRLKGRLEHKAPTSEDRVD
;
A
#
# COMPACT_ATOMS: atom_id res chain seq x y z
N MET A 1 7.90 0.63 11.84
CA MET A 1 7.53 0.85 13.26
C MET A 1 6.77 2.16 13.44
N LEU A 2 7.33 3.33 13.07
CA LEU A 2 6.64 4.62 13.18
C LEU A 2 5.24 4.64 12.52
N SER A 3 5.09 4.10 11.31
CA SER A 3 3.81 4.08 10.59
C SER A 3 2.71 3.31 11.33
N ILE A 4 3.07 2.23 12.05
CA ILE A 4 2.12 1.45 12.84
C ILE A 4 1.66 2.27 14.06
N VAL A 5 2.59 2.97 14.72
CA VAL A 5 2.27 3.85 15.85
C VAL A 5 1.32 4.97 15.39
N ILE A 6 1.55 5.56 14.23
CA ILE A 6 0.67 6.58 13.65
C ILE A 6 -0.73 6.01 13.41
N VAL A 7 -0.85 4.80 12.85
CA VAL A 7 -2.14 4.15 12.67
C VAL A 7 -2.86 3.96 14.01
N ILE A 8 -2.17 3.48 15.04
CA ILE A 8 -2.77 3.29 16.38
C ILE A 8 -3.29 4.62 16.95
N ILE A 9 -2.50 5.70 16.83
CA ILE A 9 -2.91 7.03 17.29
C ILE A 9 -4.15 7.50 16.51
N VAL A 10 -4.13 7.39 15.19
CA VAL A 10 -5.24 7.82 14.33
C VAL A 10 -6.53 7.05 14.63
N LEU A 11 -6.44 5.72 14.81
CA LEU A 11 -7.60 4.90 15.17
C LEU A 11 -8.12 5.27 16.58
N SER A 12 -7.23 5.52 17.54
CA SER A 12 -7.62 5.90 18.91
C SER A 12 -8.32 7.26 18.94
N VAL A 13 -7.72 8.28 18.33
CA VAL A 13 -8.28 9.64 18.24
C VAL A 13 -9.60 9.65 17.47
N GLY A 14 -9.67 8.92 16.36
CA GLY A 14 -10.92 8.77 15.61
C GLY A 14 -12.03 8.14 16.44
N THR A 15 -11.70 7.06 17.16
CA THR A 15 -12.65 6.31 17.98
C THR A 15 -13.19 7.21 19.09
N GLU A 16 -12.32 7.85 19.84
CA GLU A 16 -12.71 8.79 20.90
C GLU A 16 -13.56 9.93 20.37
N GLY A 17 -13.20 10.51 19.22
CA GLY A 17 -13.97 11.59 18.60
C GLY A 17 -15.40 11.17 18.24
N ILE A 18 -15.59 9.97 17.67
CA ILE A 18 -16.93 9.46 17.37
C ILE A 18 -17.72 9.13 18.65
N VAL A 19 -17.09 8.55 19.66
CA VAL A 19 -17.74 8.32 20.96
C VAL A 19 -18.24 9.63 21.55
N LEU A 20 -17.44 10.69 21.53
CA LEU A 20 -17.79 11.99 22.11
C LEU A 20 -18.84 12.76 21.28
N LEU A 21 -18.73 12.72 19.94
CA LEU A 21 -19.62 13.49 19.06
C LEU A 21 -20.97 12.80 18.78
N GLU A 22 -20.98 11.48 18.76
CA GLU A 22 -22.16 10.68 18.37
C GLU A 22 -22.72 9.82 19.50
N GLY A 23 -22.02 9.70 20.64
CA GLY A 23 -22.46 8.90 21.77
C GLY A 23 -22.46 7.39 21.49
N TRP A 24 -21.68 6.93 20.50
CA TRP A 24 -21.60 5.51 20.15
C TRP A 24 -20.80 4.72 21.18
N SER A 25 -21.00 3.39 21.22
CA SER A 25 -20.13 2.52 21.99
C SER A 25 -18.70 2.56 21.42
N TYR A 26 -17.68 2.32 22.26
CA TYR A 26 -16.28 2.28 21.80
C TYR A 26 -16.06 1.26 20.68
N VAL A 27 -16.77 0.12 20.71
CA VAL A 27 -16.65 -0.93 19.69
C VAL A 27 -17.24 -0.45 18.37
N ASP A 28 -18.43 0.15 18.38
CA ASP A 28 -19.07 0.67 17.16
C ASP A 28 -18.28 1.83 16.55
N ALA A 29 -17.75 2.72 17.40
CA ALA A 29 -16.90 3.83 16.99
C ALA A 29 -15.58 3.34 16.38
N PHE A 30 -14.91 2.36 17.02
CA PHE A 30 -13.68 1.78 16.49
C PHE A 30 -13.92 1.05 15.17
N TYR A 31 -15.02 0.29 15.08
CA TYR A 31 -15.41 -0.39 13.86
C TYR A 31 -15.68 0.59 12.72
N PHE A 32 -16.42 1.68 12.98
CA PHE A 32 -16.65 2.75 12.01
C PHE A 32 -15.36 3.38 11.51
N ILE A 33 -14.46 3.76 12.43
CA ILE A 33 -13.18 4.37 12.06
C ILE A 33 -12.32 3.40 11.25
N SER A 34 -12.36 2.11 11.58
CA SER A 34 -11.67 1.07 10.81
C SER A 34 -12.23 0.98 9.39
N LEU A 35 -13.55 1.00 9.20
CA LEU A 35 -14.19 0.93 7.89
C LEU A 35 -13.82 2.10 6.98
N ILE A 36 -13.77 3.33 7.52
CA ILE A 36 -13.35 4.50 6.73
C ILE A 36 -11.84 4.48 6.46
N ALA A 37 -11.02 4.02 7.41
CA ALA A 37 -9.57 3.90 7.24
C ALA A 37 -9.19 2.89 6.15
N THR A 38 -9.98 1.82 6.00
CA THR A 38 -9.80 0.80 4.95
C THR A 38 -10.64 1.07 3.71
N THR A 39 -11.25 2.25 3.58
CA THR A 39 -12.07 2.65 2.42
C THR A 39 -13.25 1.73 2.09
N GLN A 40 -13.73 0.90 3.04
CA GLN A 40 -14.87 0.02 2.79
C GLN A 40 -16.21 0.76 2.83
N GLY A 41 -16.23 1.92 3.49
CA GLY A 41 -17.43 2.69 3.72
C GLY A 41 -18.15 2.26 5.00
N PRO A 42 -18.73 3.20 5.75
CA PRO A 42 -19.30 2.90 7.06
C PRO A 42 -20.68 2.22 6.95
N ALA A 43 -20.93 1.24 7.81
CA ALA A 43 -22.24 0.58 7.91
C ALA A 43 -23.35 1.51 8.45
N ARG A 44 -22.95 2.56 9.18
CA ARG A 44 -23.82 3.59 9.75
C ARG A 44 -23.11 4.93 9.67
N ASN A 45 -23.82 5.97 9.24
CA ASN A 45 -23.27 7.33 9.21
C ASN A 45 -23.52 8.08 10.54
N PRO A 46 -22.62 8.99 10.93
CA PRO A 46 -22.86 9.96 12.01
C PRO A 46 -24.15 10.76 11.74
N ALA A 47 -24.96 10.96 12.78
CA ALA A 47 -26.21 11.69 12.69
C ALA A 47 -26.00 13.21 12.82
N THR A 48 -25.02 13.63 13.62
CA THR A 48 -24.72 15.05 13.87
C THR A 48 -23.84 15.63 12.77
N ASP A 49 -23.99 16.92 12.48
CA ASP A 49 -23.17 17.58 11.47
C ASP A 49 -21.70 17.68 11.90
N ALA A 50 -21.45 17.83 13.21
CA ALA A 50 -20.11 17.78 13.78
C ALA A 50 -19.45 16.40 13.58
N GLY A 51 -20.19 15.31 13.84
CA GLY A 51 -19.72 13.94 13.63
C GLY A 51 -19.46 13.63 12.17
N LYS A 52 -20.30 14.12 11.24
CA LYS A 52 -20.07 13.98 9.80
C LYS A 52 -18.79 14.70 9.36
N LEU A 53 -18.59 15.96 9.78
CA LEU A 53 -17.40 16.73 9.44
C LEU A 53 -16.13 16.10 10.02
N PHE A 54 -16.20 15.65 11.28
CA PHE A 54 -15.11 14.95 11.94
C PHE A 54 -14.75 13.65 11.19
N ALA A 55 -15.75 12.83 10.88
CA ALA A 55 -15.55 11.59 10.12
C ALA A 55 -14.94 11.85 8.74
N ALA A 56 -15.37 12.91 8.04
CA ALA A 56 -14.81 13.29 6.75
C ALA A 56 -13.31 13.63 6.85
N ILE A 57 -12.92 14.43 7.85
CA ILE A 57 -11.50 14.76 8.09
C ILE A 57 -10.70 13.51 8.45
N MET A 58 -11.23 12.70 9.36
CA MET A 58 -10.59 11.45 9.79
C MET A 58 -10.45 10.44 8.67
N ALA A 59 -11.36 10.41 7.70
CA ALA A 59 -11.24 9.53 6.53
C ALA A 59 -9.97 9.82 5.74
N PHE A 60 -9.66 11.09 5.43
CA PHE A 60 -8.43 11.44 4.70
C PHE A 60 -7.17 11.11 5.49
N ILE A 61 -7.15 11.42 6.79
CA ILE A 61 -5.98 11.18 7.66
C ILE A 61 -5.73 9.68 7.83
N SER A 62 -6.78 8.90 8.09
CA SER A 62 -6.68 7.47 8.35
C SER A 62 -6.29 6.66 7.12
N VAL A 63 -6.85 6.98 5.95
CA VAL A 63 -6.44 6.34 4.68
C VAL A 63 -4.96 6.58 4.41
N GLY A 64 -4.47 7.82 4.60
CA GLY A 64 -3.04 8.12 4.44
C GLY A 64 -2.15 7.34 5.40
N ALA A 65 -2.57 7.21 6.67
CA ALA A 65 -1.84 6.44 7.67
C ALA A 65 -1.79 4.94 7.33
N VAL A 66 -2.92 4.35 6.93
CA VAL A 66 -3.01 2.93 6.57
C VAL A 66 -2.22 2.63 5.30
N LEU A 67 -2.32 3.47 4.25
CA LEU A 67 -1.54 3.31 3.03
C LEU A 67 -0.04 3.40 3.30
N SER A 68 0.38 4.35 4.14
CA SER A 68 1.78 4.47 4.55
C SER A 68 2.24 3.22 5.29
N ALA A 69 1.45 2.72 6.25
CA ALA A 69 1.78 1.50 6.97
C ALA A 69 1.87 0.29 6.03
N ALA A 70 0.95 0.15 5.07
CA ALA A 70 0.99 -0.90 4.06
C ALA A 70 2.23 -0.81 3.18
N ALA A 71 2.59 0.39 2.70
CA ALA A 71 3.80 0.61 1.90
C ALA A 71 5.07 0.23 2.66
N PHE A 72 5.17 0.57 3.96
CA PHE A 72 6.32 0.17 4.78
C PHE A 72 6.35 -1.33 5.11
N LEU A 73 5.18 -1.94 5.27
CA LEU A 73 5.06 -3.37 5.61
C LEU A 73 5.37 -4.25 4.39
N PHE A 74 4.78 -3.93 3.24
CA PHE A 74 4.91 -4.71 2.00
C PHE A 74 6.04 -4.21 1.09
N GLY A 75 6.54 -3.00 1.29
CA GLY A 75 7.59 -2.39 0.48
C GLY A 75 8.84 -3.25 0.33
N PRO A 76 9.40 -3.83 1.42
CA PRO A 76 10.55 -4.73 1.30
C PRO A 76 10.24 -5.97 0.47
N LEU A 77 9.08 -6.60 0.66
CA LEU A 77 8.65 -7.79 -0.09
C LEU A 77 8.49 -7.48 -1.58
N VAL A 78 7.79 -6.40 -1.91
CA VAL A 78 7.61 -5.95 -3.29
C VAL A 78 8.96 -5.59 -3.89
N GLY A 79 9.82 -4.90 -3.14
CA GLY A 79 11.18 -4.55 -3.56
C GLY A 79 12.03 -5.77 -3.89
N THR A 80 11.98 -6.83 -3.08
CA THR A 80 12.69 -8.08 -3.37
C THR A 80 12.17 -8.78 -4.61
N LEU A 81 10.84 -8.89 -4.76
CA LEU A 81 10.22 -9.52 -5.93
C LEU A 81 10.52 -8.77 -7.23
N LEU A 82 10.48 -7.43 -7.19
CA LEU A 82 10.83 -6.59 -8.32
C LEU A 82 12.30 -6.75 -8.70
N LYS A 83 13.20 -6.68 -7.71
CA LYS A 83 14.65 -6.84 -7.95
C LYS A 83 14.96 -8.19 -8.59
N ASP A 84 14.41 -9.27 -8.03
CA ASP A 84 14.61 -10.60 -8.59
C ASP A 84 14.11 -10.67 -10.04
N GLY A 85 12.92 -10.14 -10.31
CA GLY A 85 12.36 -10.07 -11.67
C GLY A 85 13.27 -9.32 -12.66
N PHE A 86 13.82 -8.17 -12.27
CA PHE A 86 14.76 -7.42 -13.11
C PHE A 86 16.07 -8.18 -13.35
N ASP A 87 16.63 -8.82 -12.32
CA ASP A 87 17.85 -9.63 -12.42
C ASP A 87 17.65 -10.84 -13.37
N TYR A 88 16.43 -11.41 -13.43
CA TYR A 88 16.09 -12.46 -14.39
C TYR A 88 16.09 -11.97 -15.84
N LEU A 89 15.51 -10.79 -16.10
CA LEU A 89 15.46 -10.20 -17.44
C LEU A 89 16.87 -9.86 -17.95
N GLU A 90 17.74 -9.30 -17.10
CA GLU A 90 19.13 -8.99 -17.46
C GLU A 90 19.91 -10.26 -17.83
N LYS A 91 19.73 -11.34 -17.06
CA LYS A 91 20.36 -12.65 -17.36
C LYS A 91 19.88 -13.24 -18.67
N GLU A 92 18.60 -13.07 -19.03
CA GLU A 92 18.09 -13.52 -20.33
C GLU A 92 18.67 -12.70 -21.49
N GLU A 93 18.78 -11.38 -21.37
CA GLU A 93 19.38 -10.54 -22.39
C GLU A 93 20.85 -10.92 -22.65
N LEU A 94 21.64 -11.11 -21.58
CA LEU A 94 23.03 -11.55 -21.68
C LEU A 94 23.15 -12.94 -22.32
N ARG A 95 22.27 -13.88 -21.96
CA ARG A 95 22.20 -15.20 -22.59
C ARG A 95 21.86 -15.12 -24.07
N LEU A 96 20.95 -14.24 -24.45
CA LEU A 96 20.58 -14.03 -25.86
C LEU A 96 21.74 -13.44 -26.64
N LYS A 97 22.41 -12.40 -26.14
CA LYS A 97 23.60 -11.80 -26.78
C LYS A 97 24.72 -12.81 -26.98
N GLY A 98 25.07 -13.61 -25.96
CA GLY A 98 26.09 -14.65 -26.08
C GLY A 98 25.75 -15.73 -27.12
N ARG A 99 24.46 -16.08 -27.29
CA ARG A 99 24.02 -17.01 -28.34
C ARG A 99 24.08 -16.40 -29.73
N LEU A 100 23.83 -15.11 -29.87
CA LEU A 100 23.92 -14.39 -31.14
C LEU A 100 25.38 -14.28 -31.60
N GLU A 101 26.31 -13.95 -30.70
CA GLU A 101 27.75 -13.90 -31.01
C GLU A 101 28.31 -15.28 -31.39
N HIS A 102 27.93 -16.34 -30.69
CA HIS A 102 28.40 -17.70 -31.00
C HIS A 102 27.82 -18.27 -32.31
N LYS A 103 26.62 -17.82 -32.72
CA LYS A 103 26.00 -18.24 -33.99
C LYS A 103 26.45 -17.39 -35.19
N ALA A 104 27.39 -16.48 -35.00
CA ALA A 104 28.05 -15.72 -36.06
C ALA A 104 29.47 -16.26 -36.37
N PRO A 105 29.65 -17.48 -36.91
CA PRO A 105 30.89 -17.82 -37.59
C PRO A 105 30.93 -17.11 -38.96
N THR A 106 31.88 -16.18 -39.09
CA THR A 106 32.62 -15.83 -40.32
C THR A 106 31.90 -16.11 -41.64
N SER A 107 31.16 -15.11 -42.13
CA SER A 107 30.79 -15.03 -43.56
C SER A 107 31.98 -14.67 -44.47
N GLU A 108 33.21 -14.83 -43.99
CA GLU A 108 34.46 -14.43 -44.65
C GLU A 108 35.26 -15.63 -45.20
N ASP A 109 34.83 -16.88 -44.95
CA ASP A 109 35.44 -18.11 -45.48
C ASP A 109 34.69 -18.70 -46.70
N ARG A 110 34.01 -17.86 -47.49
CA ARG A 110 33.44 -18.24 -48.80
C ARG A 110 33.99 -17.35 -49.91
N VAL A 111 35.30 -17.30 -50.03
CA VAL A 111 35.97 -16.89 -51.29
C VAL A 111 37.13 -17.84 -51.53
N ASP A 112 36.81 -19.10 -51.87
CA ASP A 112 37.73 -20.03 -52.52
C ASP A 112 37.02 -20.70 -53.71
#